data_AF-A0A8T4DLN8-F1
#
_entry.id   AF-A0A8T4DLN8-F1
#
_cell.length_a   1.000
_cell.length_b   1.000
_cell.length_c   1.000
_cell.angle_alpha   90.00
_cell.angle_beta   90.00
_cell.angle_gamma   90.00
#
_symmetry.space_group_name_H-M   'P 1'
#
loop_
_entity.id
_entity.type
_entity.pdbx_description
1 polymer ?
#
loop_
_entity_poly.entity_id
_entity_poly.type
_entity_poly.pdbx_seq_one_letter_code
_entity_poly.pdbx_strand_id
1 'polypeptide(L)'
;MTMITLDRCQKCKKWFSGDELNDEQICEACQKKEDMKKNAERYTGDDIKLSILHYIERSGATSLHTLAKKYKSKVTENETQETLDDLEEEGKLVKRESKNKKGKYVYEIIKEG
;
A
#
# COMPACT_ATOMS: atom_id res chain seq x y z
N MET A 1 -14.14 -21.24 17.09
CA MET A 1 -15.22 -20.24 17.23
C MET A 1 -14.73 -19.17 18.18
N THR A 2 -14.25 -18.05 17.63
CA THR A 2 -13.68 -16.94 18.41
C THR A 2 -14.83 -16.21 19.09
N MET A 3 -14.90 -16.28 20.43
CA MET A 3 -15.90 -15.57 21.21
C MET A 3 -15.67 -14.06 21.01
N ILE A 4 -16.52 -13.46 20.17
CA ILE A 4 -16.61 -12.01 20.01
C ILE A 4 -16.99 -11.48 21.39
N THR A 5 -16.09 -10.70 22.00
CA THR A 5 -16.31 -10.12 23.32
C THR A 5 -17.50 -9.15 23.23
N LEU A 6 -18.64 -9.58 23.77
CA LEU A 6 -19.92 -8.87 23.84
C LEU A 6 -19.81 -7.40 24.31
N ASP A 7 -18.75 -7.05 25.06
CA ASP A 7 -18.44 -5.69 25.51
C ASP A 7 -18.20 -4.68 24.36
N ARG A 8 -17.60 -5.14 23.24
CA ARG A 8 -17.29 -4.26 22.09
C ARG A 8 -18.51 -3.97 21.21
N CYS A 9 -19.40 -4.94 21.02
CA CYS A 9 -20.64 -4.73 20.26
C CYS A 9 -21.60 -3.74 20.95
N GLN A 10 -21.68 -3.78 22.28
CA GLN A 10 -22.54 -2.88 23.06
C GLN A 10 -22.16 -1.40 22.88
N LYS A 11 -20.86 -1.09 22.73
CA LYS A 11 -20.39 0.28 22.45
C LYS A 11 -20.83 0.77 21.07
N CYS A 12 -20.89 -0.14 20.10
CA CYS A 12 -21.33 0.12 18.74
C CYS A 12 -22.84 0.34 18.58
N LYS A 13 -23.67 -0.24 19.45
CA LYS A 13 -25.13 -0.09 19.44
C LYS A 13 -25.58 1.38 19.53
N LYS A 14 -24.77 2.25 20.17
CA LYS A 14 -25.02 3.70 20.23
C LYS A 14 -25.01 4.37 18.85
N TRP A 15 -24.30 3.82 17.87
CA TRP A 15 -24.22 4.37 16.51
C TRP A 15 -25.36 3.94 15.59
N PHE A 16 -26.14 2.94 16.00
CA PHE A 16 -27.29 2.41 15.25
C PHE A 16 -28.60 2.59 16.04
N SER A 17 -28.60 3.46 17.06
CA SER A 17 -29.79 3.81 17.84
C SER A 17 -30.76 4.60 16.96
N GLY A 18 -31.68 3.88 16.31
CA GLY A 18 -32.67 4.44 15.38
C GLY A 18 -33.03 3.50 14.22
N ASP A 19 -32.21 2.49 13.94
CA ASP A 19 -32.46 1.47 12.93
C ASP A 19 -33.04 0.18 13.56
N GLU A 20 -34.00 -0.46 12.90
CA GLU A 20 -34.57 -1.77 13.27
C GLU A 20 -33.57 -2.92 12.99
N LEU A 21 -32.36 -2.84 13.55
CA LEU A 21 -31.32 -3.85 13.42
C LEU A 21 -31.24 -4.68 14.71
N ASN A 22 -31.30 -6.01 14.56
CA ASN A 22 -31.12 -6.94 15.67
C ASN A 22 -29.66 -6.94 16.17
N ASP A 23 -29.44 -7.32 17.44
CA ASP A 23 -28.12 -7.28 18.08
C ASP A 23 -27.02 -8.04 17.30
N GLU A 24 -27.38 -9.13 16.60
CA GLU A 24 -26.46 -9.88 15.73
C GLU A 24 -26.04 -9.06 14.49
N GLN A 25 -26.98 -8.38 13.84
CA GLN A 25 -26.72 -7.52 12.67
C GLN A 25 -25.86 -6.31 13.05
N ILE A 26 -26.05 -5.76 14.25
CA ILE A 26 -25.24 -4.67 14.79
C ILE A 26 -23.79 -5.14 15.04
N CYS A 27 -23.61 -6.33 15.59
CA CYS A 27 -22.29 -6.93 15.76
C CYS A 27 -21.58 -7.17 14.42
N GLU A 28 -22.28 -7.75 13.44
CA GLU A 28 -21.72 -8.00 12.09
C GLU A 28 -21.34 -6.69 11.37
N ALA A 29 -22.19 -5.67 11.44
CA ALA A 29 -21.92 -4.36 10.82
C ALA A 29 -20.71 -3.66 11.45
N CYS A 30 -20.54 -3.78 12.77
CA CYS A 30 -19.37 -3.22 13.43
C CYS A 30 -18.09 -3.99 13.16
N GLN A 31 -18.16 -5.32 13.09
CA GLN A 31 -17.02 -6.12 12.67
C GLN A 31 -16.64 -5.78 11.23
N LYS A 32 -17.61 -5.67 10.30
CA LYS A 32 -17.36 -5.23 8.91
C LYS A 32 -16.75 -3.83 8.84
N LYS A 33 -17.17 -2.87 9.67
CA LYS A 33 -16.55 -1.54 9.71
C LYS A 33 -15.12 -1.57 10.24
N GLU A 34 -14.82 -2.34 11.30
CA GLU A 34 -13.45 -2.51 11.78
C GLU A 34 -12.58 -3.27 10.75
N ASP A 35 -13.13 -4.28 10.07
CA ASP A 35 -12.44 -5.03 9.02
C ASP A 35 -12.21 -4.18 7.77
N MET A 36 -13.17 -3.33 7.39
CA MET A 36 -12.99 -2.32 6.33
C MET A 36 -11.96 -1.26 6.73
N LYS A 37 -11.92 -0.85 8.01
CA LYS A 37 -10.93 0.13 8.49
C LYS A 37 -9.53 -0.49 8.57
N LYS A 38 -9.42 -1.77 8.94
CA LYS A 38 -8.18 -2.55 8.90
C LYS A 38 -7.74 -2.90 7.47
N ASN A 39 -8.66 -3.14 6.54
CA ASN A 39 -8.35 -3.39 5.12
C ASN A 39 -8.09 -2.10 4.34
N ALA A 40 -8.59 -0.95 4.78
CA ALA A 40 -8.20 0.36 4.22
C ALA A 40 -6.74 0.74 4.56
N GLU A 41 -6.13 0.07 5.55
CA GLU A 41 -4.71 0.22 5.92
C GLU A 41 -3.82 -0.91 5.38
N ARG A 42 -4.34 -1.79 4.51
CA ARG A 42 -3.52 -2.74 3.75
C ARG A 42 -3.47 -2.30 2.30
N TYR A 43 -2.63 -1.30 2.04
CA TYR A 43 -1.89 -1.28 0.79
C TYR A 43 -1.10 -2.59 0.75
N THR A 44 -1.62 -3.60 0.05
CA THR A 44 -0.84 -4.80 -0.25
C THR A 44 0.41 -4.33 -1.00
N GLY A 45 1.59 -4.85 -0.65
CA GLY A 45 2.86 -4.42 -1.29
C GLY A 45 2.82 -4.44 -2.83
N ASP A 46 1.95 -5.28 -3.40
CA ASP A 46 1.58 -5.31 -4.82
C ASP A 46 1.10 -3.95 -5.39
N ASP A 47 0.25 -3.20 -4.68
CA ASP A 47 -0.28 -1.93 -5.18
C ASP A 47 0.80 -0.84 -5.27
N ILE A 48 1.77 -0.88 -4.33
CA ILE A 48 2.95 0.01 -4.36
C ILE A 48 3.92 -0.41 -5.45
N LYS A 49 4.23 -1.70 -5.60
CA LYS A 49 5.05 -2.23 -6.70
C LYS A 49 4.50 -1.78 -8.06
N LEU A 50 3.20 -1.98 -8.29
CA LEU A 50 2.51 -1.55 -9.53
C LEU A 50 2.54 -0.03 -9.70
N SER A 51 2.29 0.72 -8.63
CA SER A 51 2.35 2.20 -8.66
C SER A 51 3.74 2.73 -9.00
N ILE A 52 4.80 2.08 -8.51
CA ILE A 52 6.18 2.44 -8.82
C ILE A 52 6.47 2.12 -10.29
N LEU A 53 6.15 0.92 -10.76
CA LEU A 53 6.34 0.51 -12.15
C LEU A 53 5.64 1.46 -13.13
N HIS A 54 4.35 1.71 -12.94
CA HIS A 54 3.58 2.61 -13.82
C HIS A 54 4.13 4.04 -13.82
N TYR A 55 4.67 4.51 -12.70
CA TYR A 55 5.31 5.81 -12.64
C TYR A 55 6.64 5.85 -13.41
N ILE A 56 7.47 4.80 -13.29
CA ILE A 56 8.74 4.67 -14.02
C ILE A 56 8.46 4.58 -15.51
N GLU A 57 7.50 3.76 -15.93
CA GLU A 57 7.10 3.61 -17.32
C GLU A 57 6.72 4.96 -17.95
N ARG A 58 5.88 5.74 -17.27
CA ARG A 58 5.47 7.08 -17.74
C ARG A 58 6.63 8.09 -17.73
N SER A 59 7.52 8.00 -16.76
CA SER A 59 8.64 8.95 -16.59
C SER A 59 9.88 8.56 -17.41
N GLY A 60 9.93 7.34 -17.93
CA GLY A 60 11.10 6.73 -18.57
C GLY A 60 12.13 6.23 -17.56
N ALA A 61 12.64 7.12 -16.69
CA ALA A 61 13.58 6.79 -15.64
C ALA A 61 13.38 7.69 -14.42
N THR A 62 13.62 7.17 -13.22
CA THR A 62 13.47 7.93 -11.97
C THR A 62 14.51 7.57 -10.93
N SER A 63 14.68 8.38 -9.89
CA SER A 63 15.59 8.09 -8.77
C SER A 63 14.82 7.61 -7.54
N LEU A 64 15.48 6.83 -6.67
CA LEU A 64 14.95 6.44 -5.35
C LEU A 64 14.39 7.65 -4.60
N HIS A 65 15.15 8.74 -4.53
CA HIS A 65 14.73 9.96 -3.83
C HIS A 65 13.41 10.53 -4.35
N THR A 66 13.17 10.44 -5.67
CA THR A 66 11.92 10.92 -6.28
C THR A 66 10.76 10.00 -5.92
N LEU A 67 10.96 8.69 -5.96
CA LEU A 67 9.96 7.70 -5.56
C LEU A 67 9.64 7.80 -4.07
N ALA A 68 10.66 7.83 -3.21
CA ALA A 68 10.52 7.97 -1.77
C ALA A 68 9.80 9.27 -1.40
N LYS A 69 10.08 10.39 -2.09
CA LYS A 69 9.35 11.65 -1.87
C LYS A 69 7.89 11.56 -2.33
N LYS A 70 7.62 10.90 -3.46
CA LYS A 70 6.27 10.74 -4.03
C LYS A 70 5.38 9.82 -3.19
N TYR A 71 5.97 8.78 -2.62
CA TYR A 71 5.28 7.76 -1.84
C TYR A 71 5.56 7.85 -0.34
N LYS A 72 6.17 8.94 0.16
CA LYS A 72 6.53 9.15 1.57
C LYS A 72 5.37 8.95 2.54
N SER A 73 4.15 9.27 2.11
CA SER A 73 2.93 9.10 2.92
C SER A 73 2.43 7.66 2.97
N LYS A 74 3.00 6.76 2.15
CA LYS A 74 2.57 5.37 1.99
C LYS A 74 3.64 4.38 2.41
N VAL A 75 4.90 4.63 2.04
CA VAL A 75 6.06 3.79 2.33
C VAL A 75 7.25 4.64 2.73
N THR A 76 8.10 4.06 3.57
CA THR A 76 9.40 4.65 3.92
C THR A 76 10.38 4.59 2.75
N GLU A 77 11.47 5.36 2.84
CA GLU A 77 12.54 5.31 1.84
C GLU A 77 13.19 3.91 1.79
N ASN A 78 13.30 3.23 2.93
CA ASN A 78 13.84 1.87 3.00
C ASN A 78 12.92 0.86 2.32
N GLU A 79 11.61 0.91 2.58
CA GLU A 79 10.63 0.05 1.90
C GLU A 79 10.58 0.33 0.39
N THR A 80 10.75 1.59 -0.01
CA THR A 80 10.86 1.95 -1.44
C THR A 80 12.11 1.34 -2.06
N GLN A 81 13.23 1.33 -1.33
CA GLN A 81 14.48 0.72 -1.77
C GLN A 81 14.34 -0.80 -1.89
N GLU A 82 13.77 -1.47 -0.89
CA GLU A 82 13.47 -2.91 -0.92
C GLU A 82 12.56 -3.25 -2.09
N THR A 83 11.50 -2.45 -2.32
CA THR A 83 10.60 -2.65 -3.46
C THR A 83 11.32 -2.54 -4.80
N LEU A 84 12.28 -1.63 -4.93
CA LEU A 84 13.07 -1.48 -6.15
C LEU A 84 14.07 -2.62 -6.34
N ASP A 85 14.62 -3.15 -5.25
CA ASP A 85 15.53 -4.30 -5.25
C ASP A 85 14.79 -5.56 -5.72
N ASP A 86 13.61 -5.81 -5.14
CA ASP A 86 12.68 -6.87 -5.57
C ASP A 86 12.36 -6.77 -7.06
N LEU A 87 12.02 -5.58 -7.56
CA LEU A 87 11.69 -5.37 -8.97
C LEU A 87 12.91 -5.51 -9.92
N GLU A 88 14.12 -5.28 -9.41
CA GLU A 88 15.36 -5.53 -10.12
C GLU A 88 15.69 -7.03 -10.15
N GLU A 89 15.55 -7.75 -9.03
CA GLU A 89 15.66 -9.22 -8.98
C GLU A 89 14.63 -9.92 -9.86
N GLU A 90 13.40 -9.39 -9.91
CA GLU A 90 12.34 -9.87 -10.81
C GLU A 90 12.62 -9.58 -12.30
N GLY A 91 13.68 -8.82 -12.62
CA GLY A 91 14.03 -8.44 -14.00
C GLY A 91 13.06 -7.45 -14.64
N LYS A 92 12.28 -6.72 -13.85
CA LYS A 92 11.35 -5.69 -14.33
C LYS A 92 12.01 -4.33 -14.48
N LEU A 93 12.99 -4.04 -13.62
CA LEU A 93 13.74 -2.79 -13.58
C LEU A 93 15.23 -3.03 -13.75
N VAL A 94 15.94 -2.01 -14.21
CA VAL A 94 17.40 -1.96 -14.16
C VAL A 94 17.87 -0.65 -13.51
N LYS A 95 18.78 -0.76 -12.55
CA LYS A 95 19.50 0.37 -11.98
C LYS A 95 20.68 0.76 -12.88
N ARG A 96 20.73 2.04 -13.25
CA ARG A 96 21.83 2.62 -14.03
C ARG A 96 22.32 3.91 -13.40
N GLU A 97 23.57 4.26 -13.68
CA GLU A 97 24.07 5.58 -13.33
C GLU A 97 23.44 6.66 -14.22
N SER A 98 23.05 7.78 -13.61
CA SER A 98 22.50 8.94 -14.29
C SER A 98 23.56 9.62 -15.13
N LYS A 99 23.29 9.77 -16.44
CA LYS A 99 24.18 10.49 -17.37
C LYS A 99 24.42 11.96 -16.96
N ASN A 100 23.49 12.56 -16.22
CA ASN A 100 23.53 13.99 -15.87
C ASN A 100 24.17 14.27 -14.51
N LYS A 101 24.30 13.27 -13.63
CA LYS A 101 24.90 13.42 -12.29
C LYS A 101 25.66 12.15 -11.90
N LYS A 102 26.99 12.24 -11.89
CA LYS A 102 27.88 11.19 -11.36
C LYS A 102 27.51 10.84 -9.91
N GLY A 103 27.48 9.56 -9.59
CA GLY A 103 27.10 9.06 -8.27
C GLY A 103 25.60 9.07 -7.96
N LYS A 104 24.74 9.42 -8.92
CA LYS A 104 23.28 9.25 -8.79
C LYS A 104 22.79 8.12 -9.66
N TYR A 105 21.97 7.26 -9.08
CA TYR A 105 21.35 6.15 -9.78
C TYR A 105 19.91 6.47 -10.16
N VAL A 106 19.51 5.96 -11.32
CA VAL A 106 18.13 5.98 -11.79
C VAL A 106 17.70 4.55 -12.14
N TYR A 107 16.41 4.29 -11.99
CA TYR A 107 15.74 3.04 -12.29
C TYR A 107 14.90 3.23 -13.54
N GLU A 108 15.01 2.31 -14.48
CA GLU A 108 14.24 2.27 -15.73
C GLU A 108 13.64 0.87 -15.94
N ILE A 109 12.49 0.80 -16.62
CA ILE A 109 11.84 -0.47 -16.95
C ILE A 109 12.63 -1.18 -18.05
N ILE A 110 12.88 -2.48 -17.86
CA ILE A 110 13.42 -3.34 -18.91
C ILE A 110 12.30 -3.57 -19.92
N LYS A 111 12.40 -2.95 -21.10
CA LYS A 111 11.52 -3.29 -22.22
C LYS A 111 12.00 -4.61 -22.80
N GLU A 112 11.31 -5.71 -22.49
CA GLU A 112 11.42 -6.91 -23.32
C GLU A 112 11.03 -6.50 -24.76
N GLY A 113 11.98 -6.67 -25.67
CA GLY A 113 11.84 -6.32 -27.09
C GLY A 113 11.28 -7.46 -27.92
#